data_AF-A0A957VNL4-F1
#
_entry.id   AF-A0A957VNL4-F1
#
_cell.length_a   1.000
_cell.length_b   1.000
_cell.length_c   1.000
_cell.angle_alpha   90.00
_cell.angle_beta   90.00
_cell.angle_gamma   90.00
#
_symmetry.space_group_name_H-M   'P 1'
#
loop_
_entity.id
_entity.type
_entity.pdbx_description
1 polymer ?
#
loop_
_entity_poly.entity_id
_entity_poly.type
_entity_poly.pdbx_seq_one_letter_code
_entity_poly.pdbx_strand_id
1 'polypeptide(L)'
;MSQPRALLSVSDKTGLVEFAQKLHDAGVELLASGGTAKRIGDAGIPVRAVEDVTGFPEILGGRVKTLHPAIHGGILARRTEHHLTELEEYGLSPIDIVVVNLYPFQAT
;
A
#
# COMPACT_ATOMS: atom_id res chain seq x y z
N MET A 1 8.00 18.73 0.92
CA MET A 1 7.96 17.40 0.26
C MET A 1 6.98 16.56 1.06
N SER A 2 6.04 15.86 0.42
CA SER A 2 5.09 14.99 1.12
C SER A 2 5.83 13.83 1.82
N GLN A 3 5.24 13.32 2.90
CA GLN A 3 5.73 12.11 3.57
C GLN A 3 5.78 10.93 2.56
N PRO A 4 6.89 10.18 2.45
CA PRO A 4 6.96 9.03 1.56
C PRO A 4 5.97 7.94 1.95
N ARG A 5 5.44 7.20 0.97
CA ARG A 5 4.43 6.15 1.19
C ARG A 5 4.89 4.79 0.68
N ALA A 6 4.64 3.74 1.46
CA ALA A 6 4.90 2.36 1.09
C ALA A 6 3.60 1.55 1.00
N LEU A 7 3.39 0.86 -0.12
CA LEU A 7 2.33 -0.13 -0.28
C LEU A 7 2.89 -1.54 -0.04
N LEU A 8 2.37 -2.23 0.98
CA LEU A 8 2.75 -3.60 1.35
C LEU A 8 1.60 -4.56 1.07
N SER A 9 1.82 -5.53 0.19
CA SER A 9 0.84 -6.57 -0.13
C SER A 9 1.52 -7.90 -0.41
N VAL A 10 1.69 -8.71 0.64
CA VAL A 10 2.50 -9.93 0.59
C VAL A 10 1.71 -11.18 0.99
N SER A 11 1.88 -12.24 0.21
CA SER A 11 1.42 -13.59 0.54
C SER A 11 2.31 -14.17 1.65
N ASP A 12 3.62 -14.26 1.41
CA ASP A 12 4.62 -14.65 2.41
C ASP A 12 4.96 -13.46 3.31
N LYS A 13 4.76 -13.63 4.62
CA LYS A 13 4.92 -12.59 5.66
C LYS A 13 6.24 -12.71 6.42
N THR A 14 7.15 -13.55 5.96
CA THR A 14 8.50 -13.68 6.52
C THR A 14 9.19 -12.32 6.54
N GLY A 15 9.66 -11.89 7.71
CA GLY A 15 10.33 -10.59 7.90
C GLY A 15 9.44 -9.34 7.80
N LEU A 16 8.13 -9.48 7.54
CA LEU A 16 7.23 -8.35 7.27
C LEU A 16 7.22 -7.30 8.40
N VAL A 17 7.10 -7.76 9.65
CA VAL A 17 6.96 -6.86 10.81
C VAL A 17 8.23 -6.06 11.06
N GLU A 18 9.40 -6.70 11.01
CA GLU A 18 10.69 -6.02 11.16
C GLU A 18 10.92 -4.98 10.05
N PHE A 19 10.56 -5.34 8.80
CA PHE A 19 10.69 -4.44 7.67
C PHE A 19 9.72 -3.25 7.77
N ALA A 20 8.46 -3.51 8.13
CA ALA A 20 7.46 -2.46 8.34
C ALA A 20 7.86 -1.51 9.47
N GLN A 21 8.42 -2.02 10.58
CA GLN A 21 8.91 -1.20 11.68
C GLN A 21 10.01 -0.24 11.20
N LYS A 22 11.01 -0.74 10.46
CA LYS A 22 12.10 0.10 9.93
C LYS A 22 11.60 1.19 8.98
N LEU A 23 10.60 0.89 8.15
CA LEU A 23 9.97 1.89 7.29
C LEU A 23 9.24 2.96 8.11
N HIS A 24 8.47 2.53 9.13
CA HIS A 24 7.78 3.45 10.03
C HIS A 24 8.75 4.36 10.80
N ASP A 25 9.83 3.79 11.35
CA ASP A 25 10.88 4.53 12.07
C ASP A 25 11.59 5.54 11.16
N ALA A 26 11.67 5.26 9.86
CA ALA A 26 12.18 6.18 8.84
C ALA A 26 11.16 7.25 8.41
N GLY A 27 9.97 7.28 9.01
CA GLY A 27 8.93 8.26 8.72
C GLY A 27 8.07 7.93 7.50
N VAL A 28 8.08 6.70 7.00
CA VAL A 28 7.28 6.28 5.84
C VAL A 28 5.85 5.92 6.27
N GLU A 29 4.85 6.46 5.57
CA GLU A 29 3.44 6.05 5.76
C GLU A 29 3.23 4.65 5.19
N LEU A 30 2.66 3.73 5.98
CA LEU A 30 2.40 2.36 5.57
C LEU A 30 0.96 2.18 5.09
N LEU A 31 0.80 1.68 3.88
CA LEU A 31 -0.46 1.23 3.29
C LEU A 31 -0.39 -0.29 3.12
N ALA A 32 -1.42 -1.03 3.48
CA ALA A 32 -1.40 -2.48 3.32
C ALA A 32 -2.75 -3.10 3.00
N SER A 33 -2.71 -4.26 2.32
CA SER A 33 -3.91 -5.02 1.96
C SER A 33 -4.29 -6.02 3.06
N GLY A 34 -5.60 -6.14 3.36
CA GLY A 34 -6.20 -7.19 4.21
C GLY A 34 -5.28 -7.84 5.25
N GLY A 35 -4.87 -9.10 5.01
CA GLY A 35 -4.04 -9.87 5.94
C GLY A 35 -2.63 -9.31 6.18
N THR A 36 -2.09 -8.50 5.26
CA THR A 36 -0.83 -7.76 5.47
C THR A 36 -1.04 -6.64 6.48
N ALA A 37 -2.10 -5.83 6.29
CA ALA A 37 -2.46 -4.75 7.22
C ALA A 37 -2.72 -5.29 8.62
N LYS A 38 -3.49 -6.37 8.73
CA LYS A 38 -3.74 -7.04 10.01
C LYS A 38 -2.43 -7.45 10.70
N ARG A 39 -1.51 -8.11 9.99
CA ARG A 39 -0.26 -8.60 10.59
C ARG A 39 0.63 -7.45 11.11
N ILE A 40 0.65 -6.32 10.41
CA ILE A 40 1.41 -5.13 10.82
C ILE A 40 0.72 -4.46 12.02
N GLY A 41 -0.61 -4.28 11.96
CA GLY A 41 -1.39 -3.67 13.03
C GLY A 41 -1.40 -4.49 14.33
N ASP A 42 -1.45 -5.83 14.24
CA ASP A 42 -1.33 -6.74 15.39
C ASP A 42 0.02 -6.58 16.13
N ALA A 43 1.05 -6.06 15.45
CA ALA A 43 2.35 -5.75 16.05
C ALA A 43 2.43 -4.32 16.63
N GLY A 44 1.33 -3.55 16.61
CA GLY A 44 1.26 -2.19 17.13
C GLY A 44 1.83 -1.12 16.19
N ILE A 45 2.14 -1.46 14.95
CA ILE A 45 2.71 -0.52 13.97
C ILE A 45 1.56 0.19 13.25
N PRO A 46 1.54 1.55 13.20
CA PRO A 46 0.55 2.29 12.45
C PRO A 46 0.56 1.92 10.97
N VAL A 47 -0.58 1.45 10.46
CA VAL A 47 -0.77 1.06 9.06
C VAL A 47 -2.18 1.39 8.64
N ARG A 48 -2.33 1.94 7.44
CA ARG A 48 -3.64 2.25 6.85
C ARG A 48 -4.05 1.12 5.91
N ALA A 49 -5.30 0.69 6.00
CA ALA A 49 -5.81 -0.34 5.10
C ALA A 49 -6.03 0.25 3.69
N VAL A 50 -5.86 -0.56 2.64
CA VAL A 50 -6.13 -0.13 1.26
C VAL A 50 -7.57 0.36 1.10
N GLU A 51 -8.52 -0.28 1.78
CA GLU A 51 -9.93 0.08 1.80
C GLU A 51 -10.17 1.50 2.35
N ASP A 52 -9.39 1.92 3.35
CA ASP A 52 -9.45 3.28 3.90
C ASP A 52 -8.87 4.32 2.94
N VAL A 53 -7.97 3.90 2.04
CA VAL A 53 -7.34 4.77 1.03
C VAL A 53 -8.24 4.89 -0.20
N THR A 54 -8.86 3.81 -0.63
CA THR A 54 -9.73 3.79 -1.82
C THR A 54 -11.15 4.26 -1.52
N GLY A 55 -11.61 4.13 -0.28
CA GLY A 55 -13.01 4.32 0.08
C GLY A 55 -13.94 3.25 -0.51
N PHE A 56 -13.37 2.17 -1.09
CA PHE A 56 -14.11 1.11 -1.75
C PHE A 56 -14.03 -0.19 -0.93
N PRO A 57 -15.17 -0.86 -0.66
CA PRO A 57 -15.18 -2.04 0.19
C PRO A 57 -14.50 -3.24 -0.49
N GLU A 58 -14.06 -4.21 0.32
CA GLU A 58 -13.57 -5.47 -0.22
C GLU A 58 -14.72 -6.28 -0.85
N ILE A 59 -14.58 -6.61 -2.13
CA ILE A 59 -15.53 -7.44 -2.88
C ILE A 59 -14.83 -8.62 -3.55
N LEU A 60 -15.61 -9.62 -4.00
CA LEU A 60 -15.13 -10.79 -4.73
C LEU A 60 -14.02 -11.57 -3.99
N GLY A 61 -14.07 -11.61 -2.65
CA GLY A 61 -13.05 -12.24 -1.83
C GLY A 61 -11.67 -11.57 -1.96
N GLY A 62 -11.64 -10.26 -2.15
CA GLY A 62 -10.39 -9.48 -2.20
C GLY A 62 -9.68 -9.48 -3.54
N ARG A 63 -10.30 -10.03 -4.61
CA ARG A 63 -9.69 -10.13 -5.95
C ARG A 63 -9.37 -8.78 -6.59
N VAL A 64 -10.08 -7.72 -6.24
CA VAL A 64 -10.00 -6.42 -6.92
C VAL A 64 -9.72 -5.24 -6.00
N LYS A 65 -9.35 -5.48 -4.73
CA LYS A 65 -9.23 -4.41 -3.72
C LYS A 65 -8.16 -3.35 -4.01
N THR A 66 -7.09 -3.71 -4.71
CA THR A 66 -6.03 -2.76 -5.09
C THR A 66 -6.20 -2.19 -6.50
N LEU A 67 -7.15 -2.70 -7.30
CA LEU A 67 -7.38 -2.28 -8.69
C LEU A 67 -8.18 -0.96 -8.72
N HIS A 68 -7.59 0.09 -8.15
CA HIS A 68 -8.22 1.39 -7.95
C HIS A 68 -7.26 2.54 -8.34
N PRO A 69 -7.75 3.67 -8.89
CA PRO A 69 -6.91 4.82 -9.23
C PRO A 69 -6.09 5.36 -8.05
N ALA A 70 -6.63 5.36 -6.83
CA ALA A 70 -5.90 5.79 -5.64
C ALA A 70 -4.64 4.95 -5.33
N ILE A 71 -4.57 3.72 -5.85
CA ILE A 71 -3.40 2.85 -5.72
C ILE A 71 -2.54 2.95 -6.98
N HIS A 72 -3.11 2.67 -8.15
CA HIS A 72 -2.35 2.62 -9.40
C HIS A 72 -1.89 4.00 -9.88
N GLY A 73 -2.67 5.06 -9.66
CA GLY A 73 -2.26 6.45 -9.92
C GLY A 73 -1.07 6.85 -9.05
N GLY A 74 -1.09 6.50 -7.77
CA GLY A 74 0.03 6.73 -6.85
C GLY A 74 1.33 6.04 -7.28
N ILE A 75 1.22 4.80 -7.78
CA ILE A 75 2.37 4.01 -8.28
C ILE A 75 2.87 4.54 -9.63
N LEU A 76 1.97 4.84 -10.57
CA LEU A 76 2.32 5.12 -11.97
C LEU A 76 2.62 6.60 -12.25
N ALA A 77 2.21 7.51 -11.37
CA ALA A 77 2.49 8.93 -11.56
C ALA A 77 3.99 9.21 -11.61
N ARG A 78 4.43 9.81 -12.71
CA ARG A 78 5.80 10.32 -12.83
C ARG A 78 5.97 11.52 -11.90
N ARG A 79 7.18 11.75 -11.39
CA ARG A 79 7.48 12.90 -10.53
C ARG A 79 7.68 14.19 -11.35
N THR A 80 6.76 14.46 -12.28
CA THR A 80 6.67 15.72 -13.05
C THR A 80 5.58 16.60 -12.45
N GLU A 81 5.69 17.92 -12.60
CA GLU A 81 4.69 18.87 -12.10
C GLU A 81 3.28 18.50 -12.57
N HIS A 82 3.11 18.23 -13.87
CA HIS A 82 1.81 17.86 -14.44
C HIS A 82 1.14 16.67 -13.75
N HIS A 83 1.86 15.56 -13.53
CA HIS A 83 1.29 14.37 -12.90
C HIS A 83 1.04 14.57 -11.40
N LEU A 84 1.91 15.33 -10.72
CA LEU A 84 1.76 15.60 -9.29
C LEU A 84 0.55 16.51 -9.03
N THR A 85 0.34 17.53 -9.86
CA THR A 85 -0.86 18.38 -9.82
C THR A 85 -2.12 17.57 -10.10
N GLU A 86 -2.09 16.66 -11.08
CA GLU A 86 -3.24 15.79 -11.39
C GLU A 86 -3.58 14.85 -10.22
N LEU A 87 -2.58 14.25 -9.55
CA LEU A 87 -2.83 13.47 -8.34
C LEU A 87 -3.49 14.32 -7.25
N GLU A 88 -2.97 15.53 -7.01
CA GLU A 88 -3.51 16.44 -5.99
C GLU A 88 -4.96 16.86 -6.28
N GLU A 89 -5.29 17.14 -7.55
CA GLU A 89 -6.65 17.49 -8.00
C GLU A 89 -7.68 16.41 -7.63
N TYR A 90 -7.30 15.14 -7.75
CA TYR A 90 -8.16 13.99 -7.41
C TYR A 90 -7.98 13.51 -5.97
N GLY A 91 -7.24 14.24 -5.12
CA GLY A 91 -6.98 13.86 -3.72
C GLY A 91 -6.17 12.57 -3.57
N LEU A 92 -5.39 12.22 -4.59
CA LEU A 92 -4.51 11.06 -4.62
C LEU A 92 -3.11 11.46 -4.16
N SER A 93 -2.30 10.49 -3.72
CA SER A 93 -0.91 10.77 -3.34
C SER A 93 0.04 9.75 -3.94
N PRO A 94 1.28 10.17 -4.26
CA PRO A 94 2.28 9.26 -4.80
C PRO A 94 2.59 8.10 -3.86
N ILE A 95 2.96 6.95 -4.43
CA ILE A 95 3.51 5.80 -3.71
C ILE A 95 4.97 5.66 -4.15
N ASP A 96 5.88 5.54 -3.18
CA ASP A 96 7.33 5.55 -3.42
C ASP A 96 7.93 4.15 -3.31
N ILE A 97 7.33 3.29 -2.49
CA ILE A 97 7.80 1.93 -2.23
C ILE A 97 6.65 0.96 -2.46
N VAL A 98 6.90 -0.11 -3.23
CA VAL A 98 5.94 -1.20 -3.44
C VAL A 98 6.60 -2.52 -3.03
N VAL A 99 6.00 -3.19 -2.05
CA VAL A 99 6.50 -4.43 -1.46
C VAL A 99 5.47 -5.51 -1.72
N VAL A 100 5.75 -6.35 -2.70
CA VAL A 100 4.81 -7.39 -3.16
C VAL A 100 5.55 -8.70 -3.36
N ASN A 101 4.94 -9.79 -2.87
CA ASN A 101 5.24 -11.14 -3.31
C ASN A 101 3.91 -11.85 -3.62
N LEU A 102 3.97 -12.76 -4.58
CA LEU A 102 2.78 -13.42 -5.13
C LEU A 102 2.47 -14.70 -4.37
N TYR A 103 1.21 -15.14 -4.43
CA TYR A 103 0.84 -16.47 -3.97
C TYR A 103 1.64 -17.53 -4.74
N PRO A 104 2.13 -18.58 -4.07
CA PRO A 104 2.87 -19.65 -4.72
C PRO A 104 1.91 -20.56 -5.50
N PHE A 105 1.48 -20.11 -6.68
CA PHE A 105 0.43 -20.76 -7.49
C PHE A 105 0.73 -22.23 -7.83
N GLN A 106 2.00 -22.60 -8.02
CA GLN A 106 2.37 -24.00 -8.28
C GLN A 106 2.13 -24.92 -7.07
N ALA A 107 2.09 -24.38 -5.85
CA ALA A 107 1.90 -25.13 -4.61
C ALA A 107 0.45 -25.16 -4.11
N THR A 108 -0.49 -24.61 -4.89
CA THR A 108 -1.95 -24.60 -4.59
C THR A 108 -2.70 -25.68 -5.34
#